data_AF-W4G2K6-F1
#
_entry.id   AF-W4G2K6-F1
#
_cell.length_a   1.000
_cell.length_b   1.000
_cell.length_c   1.000
_cell.angle_alpha   90.00
_cell.angle_beta   90.00
_cell.angle_gamma   90.00
#
_symmetry.space_group_name_H-M   'P 1'
#
loop_
_entity.id
_entity.type
_entity.pdbx_description
1 polymer ?
#
loop_
_entity_poly.entity_id
_entity_poly.type
_entity_poly.pdbx_seq_one_letter_code
_entity_poly.pdbx_strand_id
1 'polypeptide(L)'
;MKVPSSLAIAAAFAASSVAALDAKFYGINYDARTTIDGGCRDFLTIAEDFNVLRRVTDYVRIYGMDFNCSKSVLEAARDNALRASPSYRTNQ
;
A
#
# COMPACT_ATOMS: atom_id res chain seq x y z
N MET A 1 7.12 26.16 38.39
CA MET A 1 7.14 25.45 37.10
C MET A 1 7.79 26.36 36.05
N LYS A 2 8.74 25.87 35.25
CA LYS A 2 9.25 26.61 34.07
C LYS A 2 8.28 26.36 32.92
N VAL A 3 7.67 27.42 32.40
CA VAL A 3 6.75 27.35 31.26
C VAL A 3 7.60 27.26 29.98
N PRO A 4 7.33 26.32 29.07
CA PRO A 4 8.05 26.25 27.80
C PRO A 4 7.88 27.55 27.01
N SER A 5 8.92 27.98 26.30
CA SER A 5 8.78 29.13 25.41
C SER A 5 7.82 28.79 24.26
N SER A 6 7.12 29.79 23.74
CA SER A 6 6.24 29.67 22.57
C SER A 6 6.96 29.11 21.33
N LEU A 7 8.26 29.38 21.19
CA LEU A 7 9.10 28.81 20.15
C LEU A 7 9.27 27.29 20.29
N ALA A 8 9.47 26.80 21.52
CA ALA A 8 9.58 25.36 21.76
C ALA A 8 8.28 24.62 21.42
N ILE A 9 7.14 25.26 21.69
CA ILE A 9 5.81 24.72 21.34
C ILE A 9 5.64 24.70 19.82
N ALA A 10 5.92 25.80 19.11
CA ALA A 10 5.81 25.87 17.66
C ALA A 10 6.72 24.85 16.95
N ALA A 11 7.96 24.68 17.42
CA ALA A 11 8.88 23.69 16.89
C ALA A 11 8.38 22.25 17.08
N ALA A 12 7.78 21.95 18.24
CA ALA A 12 7.19 20.63 18.48
C ALA A 12 5.99 20.33 17.57
N PHE A 13 5.13 21.32 17.31
CA PHE A 13 4.00 21.18 16.37
C PHE A 13 4.45 21.06 14.91
N ALA A 14 5.50 21.79 14.51
CA ALA A 14 6.06 21.67 13.17
C ALA A 14 6.77 20.32 12.96
N ALA A 15 7.45 19.79 13.97
CA ALA A 15 8.09 18.47 13.90
C ALA A 15 7.06 17.33 13.85
N SER A 16 5.93 17.46 14.57
CA SER A 16 4.88 16.43 14.57
C SER A 16 4.07 16.39 13.28
N SER A 17 3.90 17.52 12.59
CA SER A 17 3.19 17.57 11.30
C SER A 17 3.98 16.92 10.16
N VAL A 18 5.31 17.02 10.17
CA VAL A 18 6.18 16.32 9.20
C VAL A 18 6.14 14.81 9.42
N ALA A 19 6.21 14.34 10.66
CA ALA A 19 6.13 12.92 10.97
C ALA A 19 4.78 12.28 10.57
N ALA A 20 3.69 13.04 10.63
CA ALA A 20 2.38 12.59 10.14
C ALA A 20 2.31 12.53 8.59
N LEU A 21 3.07 13.37 7.88
CA LEU A 21 3.12 13.36 6.42
C LEU A 21 3.99 12.23 5.85
N ASP A 22 5.04 11.83 6.58
CA ASP A 22 5.90 10.69 6.23
C ASP A 22 5.31 9.32 6.60
N ALA A 23 4.10 9.29 7.17
CA ALA A 23 3.43 8.05 7.51
C ALA A 23 3.00 7.29 6.24
N LYS A 24 3.37 6.01 6.16
CA LYS A 24 2.86 5.11 5.12
C LYS A 24 1.35 4.90 5.25
N PHE A 25 0.68 4.72 4.12
CA PHE A 25 -0.69 4.23 4.12
C PHE A 25 -0.74 2.84 4.76
N TYR A 26 -1.71 2.63 5.65
CA TYR A 26 -1.97 1.34 6.27
C TYR A 26 -2.11 0.21 5.24
N GLY A 27 -2.75 0.51 4.10
CA GLY A 27 -2.86 -0.39 2.96
C GLY A 27 -3.49 0.30 1.77
N ILE A 28 -3.18 -0.18 0.56
CA ILE A 28 -3.75 0.33 -0.70
C ILE A 28 -4.50 -0.81 -1.41
N ASN A 29 -5.68 -0.50 -1.95
CA ASN A 29 -6.37 -1.46 -2.83
C ASN A 29 -5.66 -1.48 -4.19
N TYR A 30 -5.24 -2.66 -4.63
CA TYR A 30 -4.62 -2.88 -5.92
C TYR A 30 -5.57 -3.65 -6.84
N ASP A 31 -5.81 -3.09 -8.03
CA ASP A 31 -6.64 -3.70 -9.07
C ASP A 31 -5.74 -4.16 -10.22
N ALA A 32 -5.49 -5.47 -10.30
CA ALA A 32 -4.66 -6.03 -11.35
C ALA A 32 -5.44 -6.25 -12.66
N ARG A 33 -6.72 -5.87 -12.73
CA ARG A 33 -7.51 -5.98 -13.95
C ARG A 33 -7.02 -4.98 -15.00
N THR A 34 -7.11 -5.40 -16.26
CA THR A 34 -6.83 -4.54 -17.41
C THR A 34 -8.07 -3.78 -17.86
N THR A 35 -9.26 -4.30 -17.53
CA THR A 35 -10.57 -3.72 -17.89
C THR A 35 -11.57 -3.85 -16.74
N ILE A 36 -12.71 -3.17 -16.84
CA ILE A 36 -13.79 -3.30 -15.84
C ILE A 36 -14.35 -4.73 -15.77
N ASP A 37 -14.33 -5.45 -16.89
CA ASP A 37 -14.87 -6.80 -17.04
C ASP A 37 -13.89 -7.89 -16.61
N GLY A 38 -12.64 -7.53 -16.26
CA GLY A 38 -11.62 -8.46 -15.81
C GLY A 38 -10.31 -8.36 -16.59
N GLY A 39 -9.67 -9.51 -16.77
CA GLY A 39 -8.30 -9.62 -17.27
C GLY A 39 -7.26 -9.54 -16.16
N CYS A 40 -6.01 -9.80 -16.53
CA CYS A 40 -4.86 -9.71 -15.63
C CYS A 40 -3.74 -8.95 -16.31
N ARG A 41 -3.19 -7.94 -15.62
CA ARG A 41 -1.91 -7.33 -16.01
C ARG A 41 -0.81 -8.39 -16.02
N ASP A 42 0.15 -8.24 -16.91
CA ASP A 42 1.32 -9.11 -16.92
C ASP A 42 2.19 -8.89 -15.68
N PHE A 43 3.03 -9.88 -15.36
CA PHE A 43 3.86 -9.86 -14.16
C PHE A 43 4.79 -8.66 -14.07
N LEU A 44 5.39 -8.22 -15.19
CA LEU A 44 6.35 -7.12 -15.17
C LEU A 44 5.65 -5.80 -14.86
N THR A 45 4.47 -5.57 -15.45
CA THR A 45 3.63 -4.40 -15.12
C THR A 45 3.26 -4.39 -13.63
N ILE A 46 2.85 -5.53 -13.07
CA ILE A 46 2.50 -5.62 -11.64
C ILE A 46 3.73 -5.35 -10.76
N ALA A 47 4.90 -5.88 -11.14
CA ALA A 47 6.15 -5.65 -10.41
C ALA A 47 6.57 -4.18 -10.43
N GLU A 48 6.39 -3.49 -11.56
CA GLU A 48 6.64 -2.05 -11.68
C GLU A 48 5.71 -1.23 -10.79
N ASP A 49 4.41 -1.54 -10.80
CA ASP A 49 3.43 -0.91 -9.92
C ASP A 49 3.85 -1.07 -8.44
N PHE A 50 4.30 -2.25 -8.05
CA PHE A 50 4.70 -2.56 -6.68
C PHE A 50 6.01 -1.90 -6.25
N ASN A 51 6.95 -1.71 -7.18
CA ASN A 51 8.14 -0.91 -6.92
C ASN A 51 7.80 0.56 -6.63
N VAL A 52 6.70 1.08 -7.18
CA VAL A 52 6.16 2.39 -6.84
C VAL A 52 5.44 2.35 -5.48
N LEU A 53 4.53 1.39 -5.28
CA LEU A 53 3.68 1.31 -4.09
C LEU A 53 4.45 1.06 -2.79
N ARG A 54 5.56 0.29 -2.82
CA ARG A 54 6.38 0.01 -1.61
C ARG A 54 6.94 1.25 -0.92
N ARG A 55 7.01 2.37 -1.64
CA ARG A 55 7.45 3.66 -1.09
C ARG A 55 6.42 4.29 -0.17
N VAL A 56 5.14 3.97 -0.36
CA VAL A 56 4.01 4.62 0.32
C VAL A 56 3.16 3.67 1.14
N THR A 57 3.30 2.36 0.98
CA THR A 57 2.64 1.35 1.81
C THR A 57 3.49 0.09 1.93
N ASP A 58 3.25 -0.68 2.99
CA ASP A 58 3.80 -2.03 3.16
C ASP A 58 2.79 -3.12 2.79
N TYR A 59 1.54 -2.74 2.48
CA TYR A 59 0.44 -3.67 2.30
C TYR A 59 -0.47 -3.29 1.13
N VAL A 60 -0.78 -4.29 0.30
CA VAL A 60 -1.79 -4.18 -0.75
C VAL A 60 -2.94 -5.16 -0.51
N ARG A 61 -4.17 -4.69 -0.71
CA ARG A 61 -5.35 -5.54 -0.75
C ARG A 61 -5.68 -5.83 -2.22
N ILE A 62 -5.82 -7.11 -2.57
CA ILE A 62 -6.15 -7.52 -3.92
C ILE A 62 -7.60 -8.03 -3.96
N TYR A 63 -8.33 -7.68 -5.02
CA TYR A 63 -9.69 -8.21 -5.22
C TYR A 63 -9.65 -9.65 -5.73
N GLY A 64 -10.75 -10.37 -5.57
CA GLY A 64 -10.86 -11.74 -6.07
C GLY A 64 -10.73 -11.77 -7.59
N MET A 65 -9.75 -12.52 -8.09
CA MET A 65 -9.45 -12.74 -9.50
C MET A 65 -9.28 -14.24 -9.75
N ASP A 66 -8.99 -14.65 -10.99
CA ASP A 66 -8.61 -16.03 -11.25
C ASP A 66 -7.33 -16.41 -10.49
N PHE A 67 -7.10 -17.72 -10.36
CA PHE A 67 -6.01 -18.26 -9.56
C PHE A 67 -4.63 -17.82 -10.07
N ASN A 68 -4.43 -17.81 -11.39
CA ASN A 68 -3.13 -17.48 -11.98
C ASN A 68 -2.83 -15.99 -11.80
N CYS A 69 -3.82 -15.13 -12.00
CA CYS A 69 -3.66 -13.70 -11.75
C CYS A 69 -3.37 -13.41 -10.27
N SER A 70 -4.14 -14.02 -9.37
CA SER A 70 -3.93 -13.89 -7.92
C SER A 70 -2.53 -14.35 -7.53
N LYS A 71 -2.05 -15.48 -8.07
CA LYS A 71 -0.70 -15.99 -7.84
C LYS A 71 0.37 -15.02 -8.35
N SER A 72 0.24 -14.51 -9.58
CA SER A 72 1.18 -13.54 -10.17
C SER A 72 1.31 -12.29 -9.30
N VAL A 73 0.19 -11.79 -8.78
CA VAL A 73 0.19 -10.62 -7.89
C VAL A 73 0.85 -10.93 -6.54
N LEU A 74 0.57 -12.09 -5.94
CA LEU A 74 1.23 -12.49 -4.68
C LEU A 74 2.75 -12.66 -4.85
N GLU A 75 3.20 -13.22 -5.98
CA GLU A 75 4.61 -13.36 -6.31
C GLU A 75 5.29 -12.00 -6.49
N ALA A 76 4.69 -11.09 -7.27
CA ALA A 76 5.22 -9.75 -7.45
C ALA A 76 5.28 -8.96 -6.12
N ALA A 77 4.29 -9.13 -5.24
CA ALA A 77 4.27 -8.47 -3.93
C ALA A 77 5.44 -8.93 -3.07
N ARG A 78 5.67 -10.25 -3.00
CA ARG A 78 6.80 -10.86 -2.29
C ARG A 78 8.12 -10.30 -2.82
N ASP A 79 8.29 -10.25 -4.14
CA ASP A 79 9.53 -9.81 -4.78
C ASP A 79 9.80 -8.30 -4.57
N ASN A 80 8.77 -7.52 -4.23
CA ASN A 80 8.85 -6.09 -3.89
C ASN A 80 8.78 -5.79 -2.38
N ALA A 81 8.91 -6.80 -1.52
CA ALA A 81 8.82 -6.68 -0.07
C ALA A 81 7.47 -6.09 0.45
N LEU A 82 6.40 -6.32 -0.30
CA LEU A 82 5.03 -5.97 0.08
C LEU A 82 4.29 -7.19 0.67
N ARG A 83 3.35 -6.92 1.58
CA ARG A 83 2.36 -7.90 2.02
C ARG A 83 1.12 -7.78 1.14
N ALA A 84 0.58 -8.90 0.68
CA ALA A 84 -0.65 -8.92 -0.10
C ALA A 84 -1.70 -9.81 0.58
N SER A 85 -2.93 -9.31 0.72
CA SER A 85 -4.05 -10.12 1.18
C SER A 85 -5.11 -10.23 0.09
N PRO A 86 -5.47 -11.45 -0.32
CA PRO A 86 -6.66 -11.67 -1.12
C PRO A 86 -7.90 -11.29 -0.33
N SER A 87 -8.79 -10.52 -0.96
CA SER A 87 -10.16 -10.38 -0.50
C SER A 87 -10.94 -11.61 -0.92
N TYR A 88 -10.92 -12.66 -0.10
CA TYR A 88 -11.87 -13.75 -0.28
C TYR A 88 -13.27 -13.22 0.01
N ARG A 89 -14.18 -13.32 -0.97
CA ARG A 89 -15.61 -13.32 -0.66
C ARG A 89 -15.83 -14.62 0.10
N THR A 90 -16.00 -14.55 1.42
CA THR A 90 -16.61 -15.65 2.14
C THR A 90 -18.04 -15.73 1.62
N ASN A 91 -18.31 -16.64 0.68
CA ASN A 91 -19.67 -17.06 0.39
C ASN A 91 -20.14 -17.83 1.64
N GLN A 92 -20.74 -17.10 2.58
CA GLN A 92 -21.75 -17.64 3.47
C GLN A 92 -23.11 -17.35 2.83
#